data_AF-A0A371SAZ3-F1
#
_entry.id   AF-A0A371SAZ3-F1
#
_cell.length_a   1.000
_cell.length_b   1.000
_cell.length_c   1.000
_cell.angle_alpha   90.00
_cell.angle_beta   90.00
_cell.angle_gamma   90.00
#
_symmetry.space_group_name_H-M   'P 1'
#
loop_
_entity.id
_entity.type
_entity.pdbx_description
1 polymer ?
#
loop_
_entity_poly.entity_id
_entity_poly.type
_entity_poly.pdbx_seq_one_letter_code
_entity_poly.pdbx_strand_id
1 'polypeptide(L)' 'MNHDQFEKELKEKLDQFTVEVPDFPMKKSRLNRIANWFFNPVSIPFPEVGYKKNAFLSISWLPVLILPLTFVLFLL' A
#
# COMPACT_ATOMS: atom_id res chain seq x y z
N MET A 1 14.95 -37.35 -23.75
CA MET A 1 13.88 -37.91 -22.91
C MET A 1 12.57 -37.44 -23.51
N ASN A 2 11.61 -38.34 -23.73
CA ASN A 2 10.37 -38.03 -24.44
C ASN A 2 9.48 -37.14 -23.55
N HIS A 3 8.92 -36.05 -24.07
CA HIS A 3 8.19 -35.05 -23.27
C HIS A 3 7.00 -35.67 -22.53
N ASP A 4 6.31 -36.60 -23.19
CA ASP A 4 5.16 -37.34 -22.65
C ASP A 4 5.53 -38.24 -21.45
N GLN A 5 6.76 -38.76 -21.40
CA GLN A 5 7.22 -39.56 -20.26
C GLN A 5 7.54 -38.68 -19.06
N PHE A 6 8.11 -37.50 -19.30
CA PHE A 6 8.41 -36.52 -18.26
C PHE A 6 7.13 -35.99 -17.60
N GLU A 7 6.09 -35.67 -18.37
CA GLU A 7 4.81 -35.22 -17.82
C GLU A 7 4.12 -36.30 -16.96
N LYS A 8 4.19 -37.57 -17.39
CA LYS A 8 3.62 -38.69 -16.61
C LYS A 8 4.34 -38.88 -15.29
N GLU A 9 5.67 -38.88 -15.30
CA GLU A 9 6.48 -39.05 -14.09
C GLU A 9 6.26 -37.87 -13.12
N LEU A 10 6.16 -36.65 -13.65
CA LEU A 10 5.90 -35.46 -12.85
C LEU A 10 4.52 -35.53 -12.17
N LYS A 11 3.48 -35.95 -12.92
CA LYS A 11 2.13 -36.10 -12.39
C LYS A 11 2.07 -37.16 -11.28
N GLU A 12 2.74 -38.30 -11.49
CA GLU A 12 2.80 -39.38 -10.51
C GLU A 12 3.50 -38.95 -9.21
N LYS A 13 4.53 -38.10 -9.30
CA LYS A 13 5.19 -37.49 -8.13
C LYS A 13 4.32 -36.44 -7.43
N LEU A 14 3.53 -35.68 -8.17
CA LEU A 14 2.64 -34.66 -7.59
C LEU A 14 1.44 -35.29 -6.86
N ASP A 15 0.89 -36.38 -7.39
CA ASP A 15 -0.22 -37.11 -6.76
C ASP A 15 0.17 -37.77 -5.42
N GLN A 16 1.47 -37.93 -5.14
CA GLN A 16 1.97 -38.41 -3.83
C GLN A 16 1.77 -37.40 -2.70
N PHE A 17 1.54 -36.13 -3.02
CA PHE A 17 1.36 -35.07 -2.05
C PHE A 17 -0.10 -34.60 -2.05
N THR A 18 -0.84 -34.94 -0.99
CA THR A 18 -2.13 -34.31 -0.72
C THR A 18 -1.86 -32.89 -0.22
N VAL A 19 -1.84 -31.93 -1.15
CA VAL A 19 -1.72 -30.51 -0.80
C VAL A 19 -3.11 -29.99 -0.51
N GLU A 20 -3.38 -29.64 0.74
CA GLU A 20 -4.56 -28.84 1.09
C GLU A 20 -4.38 -27.46 0.47
N VAL A 21 -5.09 -27.21 -0.64
CA VAL A 21 -5.17 -25.87 -1.21
C VAL A 21 -6.17 -25.10 -0.36
N PRO A 22 -5.73 -24.08 0.40
CA PRO A 22 -6.66 -23.30 1.19
C PRO A 22 -7.61 -22.56 0.27
N ASP A 23 -8.85 -22.37 0.72
CA ASP A 23 -9.86 -21.60 -0.01
C ASP A 23 -9.43 -20.14 -0.12
N PHE A 24 -8.77 -19.79 -1.23
CA PHE A 24 -8.47 -18.41 -1.55
C PHE A 24 -9.72 -17.77 -2.15
N PRO A 25 -10.32 -16.75 -1.51
CA PRO A 25 -11.47 -16.06 -2.07
C PRO A 25 -11.08 -15.39 -3.40
N MET A 26 -11.59 -15.91 -4.52
CA MET A 26 -11.31 -15.39 -5.86
C MET A 26 -11.68 -13.90 -6.03
N LYS A 27 -12.63 -13.39 -5.23
CA LYS A 27 -12.99 -11.97 -5.20
C LYS A 27 -12.60 -11.35 -3.87
N LYS A 28 -11.77 -10.29 -3.94
CA LYS A 28 -11.51 -9.43 -2.78
C LYS A 28 -12.83 -8.79 -2.33
N SER A 29 -13.16 -8.93 -1.05
CA SER A 29 -14.27 -8.21 -0.42
C SER A 29 -14.14 -6.71 -0.68
N ARG A 30 -15.27 -6.02 -0.83
CA ARG A 30 -15.31 -4.54 -0.98
C ARG A 30 -14.57 -3.86 0.17
N LEU A 31 -14.71 -4.38 1.39
CA LEU A 31 -14.00 -3.89 2.57
C LEU A 31 -12.49 -4.09 2.46
N ASN A 32 -12.03 -5.26 2.00
CA ASN A 32 -10.60 -5.50 1.75
C ASN A 32 -10.05 -4.57 0.67
N ARG A 33 -10.86 -4.18 -0.32
CA ARG A 33 -10.44 -3.23 -1.36
C ARG A 33 -10.27 -1.82 -0.81
N ILE A 34 -11.16 -1.39 0.08
CA ILE A 34 -11.08 -0.09 0.76
C ILE A 34 -9.89 -0.08 1.73
N ALA A 35 -9.73 -1.14 2.53
CA ALA A 35 -8.60 -1.27 3.45
C ALA A 35 -7.27 -1.27 2.69
N ASN A 36 -7.15 -2.05 1.60
CA ASN A 36 -5.95 -2.01 0.76
C ASN A 36 -5.72 -0.63 0.16
N TRP A 37 -6.74 0.13 -0.18
CA TRP A 37 -6.55 1.49 -0.70
C TRP A 37 -6.07 2.47 0.38
N PHE A 38 -6.63 2.37 1.59
CA PHE A 38 -6.27 3.24 2.70
C PHE A 38 -4.87 2.95 3.26
N PHE A 39 -4.49 1.67 3.32
CA PHE A 39 -3.23 1.23 3.91
C PHE A 39 -2.17 0.87 2.87
N ASN A 40 -2.45 0.97 1.56
CA ASN A 40 -1.37 0.79 0.58
C ASN A 40 -0.35 1.90 0.80
N PRO A 41 0.94 1.58 0.97
CA PRO A 41 1.96 2.62 0.92
C PRO A 41 1.90 3.28 -0.45
N VAL A 42 1.49 4.54 -0.48
CA VAL A 42 1.46 5.33 -1.72
C VAL A 42 2.90 5.54 -2.13
N SER A 43 3.28 5.07 -3.33
CA SER A 43 4.56 5.41 -3.93
C SER A 43 4.59 6.92 -4.12
N ILE A 44 5.46 7.60 -3.38
CA ILE A 44 5.58 9.06 -3.44
C ILE A 44 5.97 9.41 -4.89
N PRO A 45 5.17 10.20 -5.61
CA PRO A 45 5.41 10.46 -7.03
C PRO A 45 6.71 11.22 -7.31
N PHE A 46 7.34 11.79 -6.27
CA PHE A 46 8.60 12.51 -6.34
C PHE A 46 9.49 12.18 -5.13
N PRO A 47 10.18 11.02 -5.11
CA PRO A 47 11.06 10.66 -3.99
C PRO A 47 12.27 11.60 -3.87
N GLU A 48 12.72 12.20 -4.99
CA GLU A 48 13.86 13.13 -5.02
C GLU A 48 13.51 14.54 -4.52
N VAL A 49 12.25 14.94 -4.67
CA VAL A 49 11.68 16.20 -4.13
C VAL A 49 11.02 15.94 -2.76
N GLY A 50 11.00 14.68 -2.33
CA GLY A 50 10.33 14.17 -1.15
C GLY A 50 10.98 14.70 0.13
N TYR A 51 10.16 15.30 0.98
CA TYR A 51 10.50 15.71 2.34
C TYR A 51 11.74 16.60 2.46
N LYS A 52 11.71 17.79 1.84
CA LYS A 52 12.59 18.87 2.33
C LYS A 52 12.22 19.13 3.79
N LYS A 53 13.13 18.85 4.74
CA LYS A 53 12.96 19.15 6.18
C LYS A 53 12.43 20.57 6.41
N ASN A 54 12.82 21.50 5.54
CA ASN A 54 12.38 22.89 5.55
C ASN A 54 10.88 23.06 5.27
N ALA A 55 10.27 22.21 4.44
CA ALA A 55 8.83 22.25 4.14
C ALA A 55 7.99 21.84 5.36
N PHE A 56 8.46 20.86 6.13
CA PHE A 56 7.84 20.47 7.40
C PHE A 56 7.97 21.57 8.45
N LEU A 57 9.15 22.20 8.53
CA LEU A 57 9.37 23.35 9.41
C LEU A 57 8.44 24.51 9.03
N SER A 58 8.28 24.83 7.74
CA SER A 58 7.37 25.90 7.31
C SER A 58 5.90 25.59 7.62
N ILE A 59 5.47 24.33 7.48
CA ILE A 59 4.10 23.92 7.82
C ILE A 59 3.87 23.97 9.32
N SER A 60 4.87 23.62 10.12
CA SER A 60 4.76 23.68 11.58
C SER A 60 4.62 25.11 12.12
N TRP A 61 5.01 26.13 11.35
CA TRP A 61 4.90 27.55 11.73
C TRP A 61 3.54 28.18 11.35
N LEU A 62 2.73 27.52 10.52
CA LEU A 62 1.40 28.03 10.13
C LEU A 62 0.52 28.43 11.33
N PRO A 63 0.38 27.61 12.39
CA PRO A 63 -0.43 27.97 13.55
C PRO A 63 0.06 29.25 14.25
N VAL A 64 1.39 29.45 14.30
CA VAL A 64 2.02 30.63 14.92
C VAL A 64 1.74 31.89 14.10
N LEU A 65 1.68 31.78 12.76
CA LEU A 65 1.37 32.91 11.87
C LEU A 65 -0.13 33.23 11.83
N ILE A 66 -0.99 32.23 12.00
CA ILE A 66 -2.45 32.40 11.98
C ILE A 66 -2.94 33.12 13.25
N LEU A 67 -2.33 32.86 14.40
CA LEU A 67 -2.69 33.50 15.67
C LEU A 67 -2.74 35.04 15.63
N PRO A 68 -1.67 35.77 15.25
CA PRO A 68 -1.71 37.22 15.18
C PRO A 68 -2.67 37.72 14.11
N LEU A 69 -2.82 37.00 12.99
CA LEU A 69 -3.77 37.35 11.94
C LEU A 69 -5.21 37.30 12.46
N THR A 70 -5.56 36.24 13.18
CA THR A 70 -6.90 36.10 13.80
C THR A 70 -7.13 37.11 14.91
N PHE A 71 -6.10 37.46 15.68
CA PHE A 71 -6.20 38.47 16.74
C PHE A 71 -6.43 39.88 16.17
N VAL A 72 -5.73 40.23 15.09
CA VAL A 72 -5.94 41.51 14.41
C VAL A 72 -7.33 41.58 13.77
N LEU A 73 -7.79 40.51 13.12
CA LEU A 73 -9.15 40.41 12.57
C LEU A 73 -10.24 40.49 13.64
N PHE A 74 -9.98 40.01 14.86
CA PHE A 74 -10.93 40.08 15.96
C PHE A 74 -11.05 41.50 16.56
N LEU A 75 -9.98 42.29 16.49
CA LEU A 75 -9.94 43.67 17.00
C LEU A 75 -10.51 44.72 16.04
N LEU A 76 -10.72 44.36 14.77
CA LEU A 76 -11.15 45.22 13.67
C LEU A 76 -12.66 45.07 13.45
#